data_AF-A0A4R9VTH7-F1
#
_entry.id   AF-A0A4R9VTH7-F1
#
_cell.length_a   1.000
_cell.length_b   1.000
_cell.length_c   1.000
_cell.angle_alpha   90.00
_cell.angle_beta   90.00
_cell.angle_gamma   90.00
#
_symmetry.space_group_name_H-M   'P 1'
#
loop_
_entity.id
_entity.type
_entity.pdbx_description
1 polymer ?
#
loop_
_entity_poly.entity_id
_entity_poly.type
_entity_poly.pdbx_seq_one_letter_code
_entity_poly.pdbx_strand_id
1 'polypeptide(L)'
;AKENGETTLSAYVDSRPVFTEVEPIRKIILFAKETGCRVHIVHVACEEGVDEVIKAQQEGVDITCETCTHYLYFYKEELDDIGPVVKCSPPIREQSRLEGMWDRVLNGDISFVTSDHSPCTPDLKDTDNAFEAWGG
;
A
#
# COMPACT_ATOMS: atom_id res chain seq x y z
N ALA A 1 14.70 -5.34 11.79
CA ALA A 1 14.75 -6.26 10.63
C ALA A 1 16.12 -6.22 9.97
N LYS A 2 16.45 -5.18 9.16
CA LYS A 2 17.76 -5.08 8.49
C LYS A 2 18.97 -5.23 9.41
N GLU A 3 18.99 -4.53 10.55
CA GLU A 3 20.09 -4.62 11.53
C GLU A 3 20.23 -6.01 12.18
N ASN A 4 19.17 -6.81 12.15
CA ASN A 4 19.14 -8.18 12.66
C ASN A 4 19.51 -9.22 11.58
N GLY A 5 19.86 -8.78 10.37
CA GLY A 5 20.18 -9.67 9.25
C GLY A 5 18.97 -10.27 8.53
N GLU A 6 17.75 -9.74 8.76
CA GLU A 6 16.57 -10.19 8.02
C GLU A 6 16.64 -9.78 6.56
N THR A 7 16.27 -10.72 5.67
CA THR A 7 16.33 -10.54 4.22
C THR A 7 15.03 -10.88 3.50
N THR A 8 14.03 -11.46 4.18
CA THR A 8 12.80 -11.93 3.53
C THR A 8 11.86 -10.77 3.16
N LEU A 9 11.02 -10.97 2.14
CA LEU A 9 9.97 -10.04 1.78
C LEU A 9 8.90 -9.99 2.87
N SER A 10 8.57 -11.13 3.48
CA SER A 10 7.67 -11.17 4.64
C SER A 10 8.14 -10.25 5.78
N ALA A 11 9.44 -10.25 6.11
CA ALA A 11 10.03 -9.35 7.10
C ALA A 11 10.04 -7.87 6.62
N TYR A 12 10.18 -7.63 5.31
CA TYR A 12 10.01 -6.30 4.73
C TYR A 12 8.58 -5.78 4.92
N VAL A 13 7.55 -6.62 4.71
CA VAL A 13 6.15 -6.27 5.01
C VAL A 13 5.97 -5.95 6.49
N ASP A 14 6.49 -6.80 7.39
CA ASP A 14 6.37 -6.60 8.84
C ASP A 14 7.08 -5.34 9.36
N SER A 15 8.09 -4.86 8.65
CA SER A 15 8.75 -3.59 8.96
C SER A 15 7.91 -2.35 8.61
N ARG A 16 6.80 -2.52 7.89
CA ARG A 16 5.89 -1.48 7.39
C ARG A 16 4.44 -1.81 7.76
N PRO A 17 4.14 -1.99 9.05
CA PRO A 17 2.82 -2.40 9.50
C PRO A 17 1.75 -1.38 9.09
N VAL A 18 0.49 -1.81 9.01
CA VAL A 18 -0.66 -1.00 8.54
C VAL A 18 -0.69 0.43 9.11
N PHE A 19 -0.36 0.62 10.39
CA PHE A 19 -0.38 1.95 10.99
C PHE A 19 0.55 2.97 10.31
N THR A 20 1.65 2.53 9.66
CA THR A 20 2.57 3.42 8.95
C THR A 20 1.98 3.95 7.65
N GLU A 21 0.90 3.34 7.16
CA GLU A 21 0.10 3.84 6.03
C GLU A 21 -1.06 4.72 6.53
N VAL A 22 -1.74 4.28 7.60
CA VAL A 22 -2.89 4.98 8.18
C VAL A 22 -2.52 6.33 8.81
N GLU A 23 -1.38 6.43 9.51
CA GLU A 23 -0.98 7.68 10.18
C GLU A 23 -0.75 8.84 9.18
N PRO A 24 0.01 8.66 8.09
CA PRO A 24 0.14 9.70 7.06
C PRO A 24 -1.19 10.08 6.40
N ILE A 25 -2.08 9.11 6.14
CA ILE A 25 -3.41 9.38 5.57
C ILE A 25 -4.20 10.32 6.49
N ARG A 26 -4.26 10.02 7.80
CA ARG A 26 -4.92 10.88 8.80
C ARG A 26 -4.32 12.27 8.87
N LYS A 27 -2.99 12.38 8.80
CA LYS A 27 -2.27 13.66 8.79
C LYS A 27 -2.65 14.50 7.56
N ILE A 28 -2.72 13.87 6.39
CA ILE A 28 -3.12 14.54 5.14
C ILE A 28 -4.59 14.96 5.19
N ILE A 29 -5.49 14.13 5.74
CA ILE A 29 -6.90 14.49 5.96
C ILE A 29 -7.02 15.74 6.84
N LEU A 30 -6.25 15.82 7.94
CA LEU A 30 -6.23 17.02 8.79
C LEU A 30 -5.83 18.27 7.99
N PHE A 31 -4.79 18.19 7.17
CA PHE A 31 -4.36 19.32 6.35
C PHE A 31 -5.37 19.67 5.25
N ALA A 32 -6.03 18.69 4.64
CA ALA A 32 -7.09 18.93 3.68
C ALA A 32 -8.28 19.68 4.31
N LYS A 33 -8.67 19.31 5.54
CA LYS A 33 -9.71 20.02 6.32
C LYS A 33 -9.36 21.47 6.59
N GLU A 34 -8.13 21.73 7.05
CA GLU A 34 -7.70 23.09 7.42
C GLU A 34 -7.55 23.99 6.19
N THR A 35 -7.06 23.44 5.08
CA THR A 35 -6.74 24.23 3.89
C THR A 35 -7.88 24.31 2.87
N GLY A 36 -8.85 23.39 2.93
CA GLY A 36 -9.87 23.21 1.88
C GLY A 36 -9.30 22.70 0.56
N CYS A 37 -8.03 22.26 0.51
CA CYS A 37 -7.42 21.73 -0.69
C CYS A 37 -7.95 20.32 -0.99
N ARG A 38 -8.32 20.08 -2.25
CA ARG A 38 -8.66 18.72 -2.72
C ARG A 38 -7.42 17.82 -2.68
N VAL A 39 -7.61 16.58 -2.22
CA VAL A 39 -6.52 15.59 -2.10
C VAL A 39 -6.87 14.29 -2.82
N HIS A 40 -5.85 13.63 -3.36
CA HIS A 40 -5.93 12.25 -3.81
C HIS A 40 -4.87 11.41 -3.09
N ILE A 41 -5.28 10.33 -2.42
CA ILE A 41 -4.36 9.38 -1.78
C ILE A 41 -4.03 8.27 -2.76
N VAL A 42 -2.76 8.20 -3.15
CA VAL A 42 -2.25 7.20 -4.09
C VAL A 42 -2.06 5.82 -3.44
N HIS A 43 -2.14 4.78 -4.27
CA HIS A 43 -1.73 3.40 -4.01
C HIS A 43 -2.01 2.89 -2.57
N VAL A 44 -3.26 3.02 -2.10
CA VAL A 44 -3.68 2.51 -0.78
C VAL A 44 -3.65 0.98 -0.79
N ALA A 45 -2.99 0.37 0.17
CA ALA A 45 -2.72 -1.06 0.23
C ALA A 45 -3.45 -1.77 1.37
N CYS A 46 -4.11 -1.04 2.27
CA CYS A 46 -4.90 -1.60 3.36
C CYS A 46 -6.30 -0.99 3.46
N GLU A 47 -7.25 -1.79 3.91
CA GLU A 47 -8.64 -1.36 3.99
C GLU A 47 -8.87 -0.26 5.05
N GLU A 48 -8.09 -0.19 6.12
CA GLU A 48 -8.20 0.90 7.10
C GLU A 48 -7.80 2.24 6.47
N GLY A 49 -6.84 2.24 5.53
CA GLY A 49 -6.47 3.44 4.77
C GLY A 49 -7.65 3.97 3.95
N VAL A 50 -8.39 3.07 3.29
CA VAL A 50 -9.62 3.40 2.55
C VAL A 50 -10.71 3.88 3.50
N ASP A 51 -10.92 3.19 4.62
CA ASP A 51 -11.95 3.53 5.61
C ASP A 51 -11.72 4.94 6.19
N GLU A 52 -10.47 5.39 6.37
CA GLU A 52 -10.17 6.78 6.77
C GLU A 52 -10.54 7.81 5.68
N VAL A 53 -10.31 7.48 4.40
CA VAL A 53 -10.72 8.33 3.28
C VAL A 53 -12.24 8.45 3.22
N ILE A 54 -12.97 7.35 3.38
CA ILE A 54 -14.45 7.35 3.40
C ILE A 54 -15.00 8.17 4.57
N LYS A 55 -14.43 8.02 5.78
CA LYS A 55 -14.81 8.86 6.93
C LYS A 55 -14.61 10.35 6.62
N ALA A 56 -13.48 10.72 6.03
CA ALA A 56 -13.21 12.11 5.68
C ALA A 56 -14.18 12.66 4.60
N GLN A 57 -14.55 11.85 3.61
CA GLN A 57 -15.57 12.21 2.63
C GLN A 57 -16.93 12.48 3.28
N GLN A 58 -17.34 11.64 4.25
CA GLN A 58 -18.58 11.81 5.01
C GLN A 58 -18.59 13.10 5.84
N GLU A 59 -17.42 13.59 6.23
CA GLU A 59 -17.22 14.87 6.92
C GLU A 59 -17.10 16.07 5.96
N GLY A 60 -17.22 15.85 4.66
CA GLY A 60 -17.23 16.89 3.62
C GLY A 60 -15.86 17.27 3.06
N VAL A 61 -14.82 16.47 3.32
CA VAL A 61 -13.50 16.68 2.72
C VAL A 61 -13.53 16.24 1.24
N ASP A 62 -13.06 17.09 0.32
CA ASP A 62 -12.86 16.71 -1.09
C ASP A 62 -11.59 15.84 -1.22
N ILE A 63 -11.75 14.54 -0.94
CA ILE A 63 -10.67 13.56 -0.96
C ILE A 63 -11.10 12.31 -1.73
N THR A 64 -10.19 11.74 -2.52
CA THR A 64 -10.36 10.44 -3.16
C THR A 64 -9.15 9.54 -2.91
N CYS A 65 -9.25 8.25 -3.23
CA CYS A 65 -8.12 7.35 -3.20
C CYS A 65 -8.12 6.38 -4.38
N GLU A 66 -6.95 5.83 -4.67
CA GLU A 66 -6.75 4.72 -5.59
C GLU A 66 -6.08 3.54 -4.87
N THR A 67 -6.22 2.34 -5.46
CA THR A 67 -5.41 1.17 -5.13
C THR A 67 -4.76 0.62 -6.39
N CYS A 68 -3.89 -0.37 -6.26
CA CYS A 68 -3.17 -0.97 -7.38
C CYS A 68 -3.49 -2.45 -7.52
N THR A 69 -3.41 -2.94 -8.76
CA THR A 69 -3.76 -4.35 -9.08
C THR A 69 -2.98 -5.37 -8.26
N HIS A 70 -1.72 -5.08 -7.91
CA HIS A 70 -0.90 -5.97 -7.10
C HIS A 70 -1.38 -6.11 -5.64
N TYR A 71 -2.12 -5.13 -5.10
CA TYR A 71 -2.78 -5.25 -3.77
C TYR A 71 -4.08 -6.05 -3.80
N LEU A 72 -4.61 -6.33 -4.99
CA LEU A 72 -5.83 -7.11 -5.21
C LEU A 72 -5.56 -8.55 -5.68
N TYR A 73 -4.30 -8.85 -5.98
CA TYR A 73 -3.89 -10.13 -6.55
C TYR A 73 -2.92 -10.89 -5.66
N PHE A 74 -1.81 -10.25 -5.27
CA PHE A 74 -0.79 -10.89 -4.44
C PHE A 74 -1.10 -10.77 -2.96
N TYR A 75 -0.50 -11.67 -2.17
CA TYR A 75 -0.54 -11.60 -0.70
C TYR A 75 0.79 -11.97 -0.05
N LYS A 76 0.99 -11.55 1.21
CA LYS A 76 2.25 -11.66 1.95
C LYS A 76 2.83 -13.08 1.96
N GLU A 77 1.97 -14.07 2.13
CA GLU A 77 2.35 -15.48 2.37
C GLU A 77 3.00 -16.16 1.16
N GLU A 78 2.89 -15.60 -0.05
CA GLU A 78 3.55 -16.12 -1.27
C GLU A 78 4.76 -15.29 -1.73
N LEU A 79 5.01 -14.12 -1.12
CA LEU A 79 6.01 -13.17 -1.63
C LEU A 79 7.43 -13.74 -1.60
N ASP A 80 7.78 -14.48 -0.56
CA ASP A 80 9.11 -15.07 -0.42
C ASP A 80 9.39 -16.13 -1.50
N ASP A 81 8.35 -16.86 -1.95
CA ASP A 81 8.45 -17.85 -3.03
C ASP A 81 8.56 -17.18 -4.41
N ILE A 82 7.95 -15.99 -4.60
CA ILE A 82 8.03 -15.23 -5.85
C ILE A 82 9.35 -14.45 -5.95
N GLY A 83 9.83 -13.92 -4.83
CA GLY A 83 11.09 -13.19 -4.74
C GLY A 83 11.00 -11.69 -5.04
N PRO A 84 12.16 -11.00 -5.10
CA PRO A 84 12.26 -9.52 -5.06
C PRO A 84 11.46 -8.75 -6.11
N VAL A 85 11.10 -9.41 -7.22
CA VAL A 85 10.36 -8.80 -8.33
C VAL A 85 9.02 -8.20 -7.88
N VAL A 86 8.35 -8.79 -6.88
CA VAL A 86 7.07 -8.28 -6.33
C VAL A 86 7.24 -7.26 -5.21
N LYS A 87 8.46 -6.90 -4.81
CA LYS A 87 8.69 -5.83 -3.82
C LYS A 87 8.15 -4.48 -4.35
N CYS A 88 7.27 -3.86 -3.58
CA CYS A 88 6.76 -2.49 -3.77
C CYS A 88 6.63 -1.72 -2.44
N SER A 89 6.23 -0.44 -2.52
CA SER A 89 5.90 0.40 -1.37
C SER A 89 4.66 1.26 -1.66
N PRO A 90 3.56 1.18 -0.87
CA PRO A 90 3.35 0.32 0.31
C PRO A 90 3.51 -1.19 0.04
N PRO A 91 3.82 -2.01 1.06
CA PRO A 91 4.00 -3.44 0.85
C PRO A 91 2.66 -4.15 0.59
N ILE A 92 2.70 -5.23 -0.20
CA ILE A 92 1.60 -6.20 -0.33
C ILE A 92 1.27 -6.80 1.05
N ARG A 93 -0.02 -6.96 1.35
CA ARG A 93 -0.54 -7.34 2.68
C ARG A 93 -0.92 -8.82 2.78
N GLU A 94 -1.25 -9.27 3.98
CA GLU A 94 -1.66 -10.64 4.29
C GLU A 94 -2.89 -11.07 3.49
N GLN A 95 -2.98 -12.37 3.17
CA GLN A 95 -4.10 -12.95 2.42
C GLN A 95 -5.45 -12.65 3.07
N SER A 96 -5.51 -12.62 4.40
CA SER A 96 -6.72 -12.34 5.18
C SER A 96 -7.33 -10.96 4.91
N ARG A 97 -6.61 -10.06 4.24
CA ARG A 97 -7.00 -8.68 3.97
C ARG A 97 -7.46 -8.45 2.53
N LEU A 98 -7.25 -9.44 1.65
CA LEU A 98 -7.54 -9.35 0.23
C LEU A 98 -9.03 -9.13 -0.04
N GLU A 99 -9.89 -9.90 0.65
CA GLU A 99 -11.35 -9.76 0.57
C GLU A 99 -11.78 -8.36 1.02
N GLY A 100 -11.18 -7.84 2.10
CA GLY A 100 -11.42 -6.50 2.58
C GLY A 100 -11.12 -5.43 1.52
N MET A 101 -10.02 -5.54 0.78
CA MET A 101 -9.71 -4.61 -0.31
C MET A 101 -10.69 -4.76 -1.49
N TRP A 102 -11.04 -5.99 -1.87
CA TRP A 102 -12.02 -6.24 -2.93
C TRP A 102 -13.40 -5.66 -2.61
N ASP A 103 -13.88 -5.80 -1.37
CA ASP A 103 -15.16 -5.23 -0.95
C ASP A 103 -15.19 -3.71 -1.17
N ARG A 104 -14.11 -3.00 -0.82
CA ARG A 104 -13.98 -1.55 -1.01
C ARG A 104 -13.98 -1.17 -2.50
N VAL A 105 -13.33 -1.97 -3.35
CA VAL A 105 -13.42 -1.78 -4.81
C VAL A 105 -14.85 -1.96 -5.31
N LEU A 106 -15.50 -3.07 -4.93
CA LEU A 106 -16.84 -3.43 -5.41
C LEU A 106 -17.94 -2.50 -4.90
N ASN A 107 -17.76 -1.94 -3.70
CA ASN A 107 -18.67 -0.93 -3.12
C ASN A 107 -18.50 0.47 -3.75
N GLY A 108 -17.43 0.69 -4.52
CA GLY A 108 -17.12 2.00 -5.11
C GLY A 108 -16.43 2.96 -4.13
N ASP A 109 -15.89 2.46 -3.02
CA ASP A 109 -15.15 3.25 -2.03
C ASP A 109 -13.78 3.71 -2.58
N ILE A 110 -13.23 2.95 -3.52
CA ILE A 110 -11.97 3.26 -4.21
C ILE A 110 -12.28 3.83 -5.59
N SER A 111 -11.76 5.03 -5.89
CA SER A 111 -12.09 5.76 -7.12
C SER A 111 -11.44 5.17 -8.36
N PHE A 112 -10.22 4.63 -8.22
CA PHE A 112 -9.45 4.08 -9.34
C PHE A 112 -8.66 2.83 -8.91
N VAL A 113 -8.53 1.89 -9.85
CA VAL A 113 -7.52 0.81 -9.78
C VAL A 113 -6.43 1.14 -10.79
N THR A 114 -5.21 1.39 -10.32
CA THR A 114 -4.06 1.82 -11.12
C THR A 114 -2.97 0.75 -11.16
N SER A 115 -1.88 1.02 -11.88
CA SER A 115 -0.74 0.08 -11.97
C SER A 115 0.36 0.37 -10.97
N ASP A 116 0.54 1.64 -10.59
CA ASP A 116 1.78 2.18 -10.00
C ASP A 116 3.03 1.60 -10.69
N HIS A 117 3.03 1.65 -12.03
CA HIS A 117 4.08 1.05 -12.82
C HIS A 117 5.41 1.77 -12.58
N SER A 118 6.26 1.12 -11.80
CA SER A 118 7.62 1.54 -11.51
C SER A 118 8.57 0.48 -12.07
N PRO A 119 9.12 0.65 -13.29
CA PRO A 119 10.09 -0.28 -13.85
C PRO A 119 11.49 -0.03 -13.30
N CYS A 120 12.31 -1.08 -13.25
CA CYS A 120 13.73 -0.99 -12.93
C CYS A 120 14.53 -1.97 -13.80
N THR A 121 15.84 -1.76 -13.87
CA THR A 121 16.74 -2.70 -14.53
C THR A 121 16.90 -3.98 -13.69
N PRO A 122 17.11 -5.17 -14.30
CA PRO A 122 17.15 -6.43 -13.57
C PRO A 122 18.18 -6.47 -12.42
N ASP A 123 19.32 -5.80 -12.57
CA ASP A 123 20.38 -5.72 -11.57
C ASP A 123 19.93 -5.08 -10.25
N LEU A 124 18.95 -4.19 -10.28
CA LEU A 124 18.40 -3.56 -9.07
C LEU A 124 17.49 -4.51 -8.26
N LYS A 125 17.11 -5.64 -8.84
CA LYS A 125 16.32 -6.70 -8.22
C LYS A 125 17.10 -8.01 -8.05
N ASP A 126 18.34 -8.08 -8.56
CA ASP A 126 19.21 -9.26 -8.55
C ASP A 126 19.91 -9.43 -7.18
N THR A 127 19.11 -9.66 -6.14
CA THR A 127 19.58 -9.90 -4.77
C THR A 127 18.54 -10.68 -3.99
N ASP A 128 18.96 -11.63 -3.16
CA ASP A 128 18.07 -12.35 -2.25
C ASP A 128 17.67 -11.51 -1.02
N ASN A 129 18.21 -10.29 -0.89
CA ASN A 129 17.89 -9.38 0.21
C ASN A 129 16.78 -8.40 -0.17
N ALA A 130 15.57 -8.66 0.32
CA ALA A 130 14.41 -7.80 0.13
C ALA A 130 14.62 -6.36 0.62
N PHE A 131 15.52 -6.11 1.58
CA PHE A 131 15.81 -4.75 2.06
C PHE A 131 16.76 -3.97 1.14
N GLU A 132 17.43 -4.65 0.20
CA GLU A 132 18.36 -4.06 -0.78
C GLU A 132 17.74 -3.96 -2.17
N ALA A 133 16.88 -4.92 -2.55
CA ALA A 133 16.18 -4.89 -3.82
C ALA A 133 15.40 -3.58 -4.01
N TRP A 134 15.38 -3.03 -5.20
CA TRP A 134 14.58 -1.84 -5.49
C TRP A 134 13.07 -2.14 -5.39
N GLY A 135 12.25 -1.18 -4.97
CA GLY A 135 10.83 -1.42 -4.66
C GLY A 135 9.90 -0.27 -5.01
N GLY A 136 10.27 0.53 -6.03
CA GLY A 136 9.70 1.86 -6.24
C GLY A 136 10.49 2.93 -5.51
#